data_AF-A0A0A0MC80-F1
#
_entry.id   AF-A0A0A0MC80-F1
#
_cell.length_a   1.000
_cell.length_b   1.000
_cell.length_c   1.000
_cell.angle_alpha   90.00
_cell.angle_beta   90.00
_cell.angle_gamma   90.00
#
_symmetry.space_group_name_H-M   'P 1'
#
loop_
_entity.id
_entity.type
_entity.pdbx_description
1 polymer ?
#
loop_
_entity_poly.entity_id
_entity_poly.type
_entity_poly.pdbx_seq_one_letter_code
_entity_poly.pdbx_strand_id
1 'polypeptide(L)'
;MMVHRSPSCGCCGAWVDHVREAGFPVEVHEMDDLGEVKERLGIPYGKGSCHTAEVGGYAIEGHVPASDIKRLLEEKPDALGLVLPGMPMGSPGMEMPDGRSRPFTVELVKRDGTTEPFASH
;
A
#
# COMPACT_ATOMS: atom_id res chain seq x y z
N MET A 1 -4.56 -0.15 11.72
CA MET A 1 -4.70 0.29 10.32
C MET A 1 -5.98 -0.27 9.76
N MET A 2 -6.65 0.50 8.93
CA MET A 2 -7.87 0.10 8.23
C MET A 2 -7.48 -0.24 6.78
N VAL A 3 -7.91 -1.40 6.27
CA VAL A 3 -7.57 -1.86 4.91
C VAL A 3 -8.84 -2.07 4.12
N HIS A 4 -8.98 -1.35 3.01
CA HIS A 4 -10.08 -1.48 2.06
C HIS A 4 -9.63 -2.34 0.88
N ARG A 5 -10.37 -3.42 0.60
CA ARG A 5 -10.04 -4.36 -0.48
C ARG A 5 -11.29 -5.06 -1.02
N SER A 6 -11.20 -5.62 -2.22
CA SER A 6 -12.19 -6.59 -2.69
C SER A 6 -12.06 -7.92 -1.93
N PRO A 7 -13.18 -8.56 -1.55
CA PRO A 7 -13.16 -9.89 -0.93
C PRO A 7 -12.51 -10.94 -1.85
N SER A 8 -12.65 -10.78 -3.16
CA SER A 8 -12.13 -11.70 -4.18
C SER A 8 -10.62 -11.55 -4.48
N CYS A 9 -9.97 -10.50 -3.97
CA CYS A 9 -8.55 -10.23 -4.25
C CYS A 9 -7.61 -11.05 -3.34
N GLY A 10 -7.16 -12.22 -3.79
CA GLY A 10 -6.28 -13.10 -2.99
C GLY A 10 -4.97 -12.45 -2.52
N CYS A 11 -4.27 -11.72 -3.39
CA CYS A 11 -3.01 -11.07 -3.05
C CYS A 11 -3.18 -9.95 -2.00
N CYS A 12 -4.32 -9.25 -2.01
CA CYS A 12 -4.67 -8.28 -0.97
C CYS A 12 -4.77 -8.95 0.42
N GLY A 13 -5.14 -10.23 0.47
CA GLY A 13 -5.16 -11.01 1.72
C GLY A 13 -3.79 -11.35 2.21
N ALA A 14 -2.93 -11.85 1.32
CA ALA A 14 -1.54 -12.14 1.66
C ALA A 14 -0.81 -10.88 2.15
N TRP A 15 -1.08 -9.71 1.54
CA TRP A 15 -0.53 -8.44 2.04
C TRP A 15 -1.06 -8.06 3.43
N VAL A 16 -2.35 -8.27 3.70
CA VAL A 16 -2.94 -8.06 5.04
C VAL A 16 -2.24 -8.95 6.08
N ASP A 17 -1.97 -10.20 5.75
CA ASP A 17 -1.27 -11.11 6.66
C ASP A 17 0.17 -10.65 6.90
N HIS A 18 0.88 -10.22 5.86
CA HIS A 18 2.22 -9.62 5.97
C HIS A 18 2.26 -8.43 6.95
N VAL A 19 1.32 -7.49 6.85
CA VAL A 19 1.30 -6.34 7.78
C VAL A 19 0.86 -6.74 9.20
N ARG A 20 0.01 -7.75 9.36
CA ARG A 20 -0.32 -8.32 10.69
C ARG A 20 0.91 -8.96 11.35
N GLU A 21 1.65 -9.77 10.60
CA GLU A 21 2.89 -10.41 11.07
C GLU A 21 3.96 -9.37 11.44
N ALA A 22 3.99 -8.24 10.73
CA ALA A 22 4.84 -7.11 11.08
C ALA A 22 4.40 -6.36 12.36
N GLY A 23 3.26 -6.72 12.97
CA GLY A 23 2.77 -6.18 14.23
C GLY A 23 1.72 -5.08 14.11
N PHE A 24 1.18 -4.83 12.92
CA PHE A 24 0.10 -3.86 12.77
C PHE A 24 -1.25 -4.47 13.18
N PRO A 25 -2.04 -3.81 14.05
CA PRO A 25 -3.44 -4.17 14.22
C PRO A 25 -4.19 -3.81 12.93
N VAL A 26 -4.88 -4.77 12.31
CA VAL A 26 -5.53 -4.58 11.00
C VAL A 26 -7.02 -4.88 11.07
N GLU A 27 -7.82 -3.89 10.71
CA GLU A 27 -9.25 -4.02 10.42
C GLU A 27 -9.46 -4.04 8.90
N VAL A 28 -10.20 -5.02 8.39
CA VAL A 28 -10.43 -5.19 6.96
C VAL A 28 -11.87 -4.80 6.62
N HIS A 29 -12.02 -3.89 5.67
CA HIS A 29 -13.30 -3.50 5.08
C HIS A 29 -13.35 -4.03 3.65
N GLU A 30 -14.24 -5.00 3.45
CA GLU A 30 -14.45 -5.60 2.14
C GLU A 30 -15.47 -4.78 1.35
N MET A 31 -15.09 -4.38 0.13
CA MET A 31 -15.95 -3.63 -0.77
C MET A 31 -15.55 -3.84 -2.23
N ASP A 32 -16.53 -3.75 -3.13
CA ASP A 32 -16.30 -3.98 -4.56
C ASP A 32 -15.74 -2.76 -5.28
N ASP A 33 -16.12 -1.55 -4.87
CA ASP A 33 -15.64 -0.29 -5.44
C ASP A 33 -14.67 0.42 -4.48
N LEU A 34 -13.39 0.47 -4.88
CA LEU A 34 -12.33 1.17 -4.14
C LEU A 34 -12.09 2.59 -4.68
N GLY A 35 -12.76 2.99 -5.77
CA GLY A 35 -12.58 4.29 -6.41
C GLY A 35 -12.86 5.44 -5.45
N GLU A 36 -13.99 5.38 -4.75
CA GLU A 36 -14.37 6.40 -3.76
C GLU A 36 -13.37 6.48 -2.60
N VAL A 37 -12.81 5.35 -2.16
CA VAL A 37 -11.78 5.31 -1.10
C VAL A 37 -10.50 5.98 -1.58
N LYS A 38 -10.04 5.65 -2.79
CA LYS A 38 -8.83 6.23 -3.39
C LYS A 38 -8.97 7.74 -3.60
N GLU A 39 -10.12 8.19 -4.10
CA GLU A 39 -10.42 9.61 -4.30
C GLU A 39 -10.47 10.37 -2.97
N ARG A 40 -11.20 9.84 -1.97
CA ARG A 40 -11.26 10.42 -0.63
C ARG A 40 -9.88 10.58 0.01
N LEU A 41 -8.97 9.63 -0.24
CA LEU A 41 -7.61 9.63 0.30
C LEU A 41 -6.60 10.39 -0.57
N GLY A 42 -7.03 10.95 -1.69
CA GLY A 42 -6.19 11.74 -2.57
C GLY A 42 -5.11 10.93 -3.30
N ILE A 43 -5.35 9.63 -3.54
CA ILE A 43 -4.42 8.80 -4.32
C ILE A 43 -4.34 9.38 -5.75
N PRO A 44 -3.14 9.78 -6.24
CA PRO A 44 -3.04 10.40 -7.55
C PRO A 44 -3.47 9.47 -8.67
N TYR A 45 -4.03 10.04 -9.73
CA TYR A 45 -4.39 9.28 -10.93
C TYR A 45 -3.18 8.51 -11.48
N GLY A 46 -3.38 7.24 -11.84
CA GLY A 46 -2.33 6.35 -12.32
C GLY A 46 -1.40 5.79 -11.23
N LYS A 47 -1.59 6.16 -9.96
CA LYS A 47 -0.85 5.59 -8.81
C LYS A 47 -1.62 4.51 -8.05
N GLY A 48 -2.80 4.14 -8.54
CA GLY A 48 -3.65 3.14 -7.92
C GLY A 48 -3.12 1.69 -8.00
N SER A 49 -3.63 0.87 -7.10
CA SER A 49 -3.40 -0.57 -6.96
C SER A 49 -4.69 -1.28 -6.50
N CYS A 50 -4.58 -2.55 -6.12
CA CYS A 50 -5.70 -3.45 -5.81
C CYS A 50 -6.34 -3.23 -4.43
N HIS A 51 -5.67 -2.53 -3.51
CA HIS A 51 -6.20 -2.20 -2.18
C HIS A 51 -5.62 -0.88 -1.66
N THR A 52 -6.28 -0.30 -0.67
CA THR A 52 -5.88 0.97 -0.05
C THR A 52 -6.02 0.85 1.45
N ALA A 53 -5.03 1.28 2.21
CA ALA A 53 -5.05 1.26 3.67
C ALA A 53 -4.81 2.64 4.28
N GLU A 54 -5.29 2.82 5.51
CA GLU A 54 -5.15 4.04 6.29
C GLU A 54 -4.46 3.72 7.62
N VAL A 55 -3.37 4.43 7.92
CA VAL A 55 -2.62 4.25 9.17
C VAL A 55 -1.92 5.54 9.59
N GLY A 56 -2.11 5.95 10.84
CA GLY A 56 -1.39 7.10 11.41
C GLY A 56 -1.60 8.43 10.67
N GLY A 57 -2.72 8.59 9.97
CA GLY A 57 -2.99 9.77 9.13
C GLY A 57 -2.44 9.70 7.70
N TYR A 58 -1.83 8.57 7.31
CA TYR A 58 -1.31 8.33 5.97
C TYR A 58 -2.17 7.30 5.21
N ALA A 59 -2.24 7.47 3.89
CA ALA A 59 -2.73 6.48 2.95
C ALA A 59 -1.60 5.56 2.49
N ILE A 60 -1.87 4.26 2.39
CA ILE A 60 -0.94 3.24 1.89
C ILE A 60 -1.62 2.52 0.73
N GLU A 61 -1.13 2.71 -0.48
CA GLU A 61 -1.73 2.18 -1.70
C GLU A 61 -0.93 1.00 -2.24
N GLY A 62 -1.59 -0.15 -2.37
CA GLY A 62 -0.99 -1.35 -2.92
C GLY A 62 0.02 -2.05 -2.01
N HIS A 63 0.84 -2.92 -2.62
CA HIS A 63 1.70 -3.88 -1.95
C HIS A 63 2.96 -3.27 -1.31
N VAL A 64 2.81 -2.19 -0.55
CA VAL A 64 3.90 -1.50 0.14
C VAL A 64 4.45 -2.38 1.26
N PRO A 65 5.78 -2.57 1.38
CA PRO A 65 6.37 -3.33 2.47
C PRO A 65 6.10 -2.72 3.85
N ALA A 66 5.78 -3.58 4.82
CA ALA A 66 5.56 -3.17 6.21
C ALA A 66 6.75 -2.41 6.83
N SER A 67 7.99 -2.67 6.38
CA SER A 67 9.19 -1.90 6.77
C SER A 67 9.08 -0.42 6.38
N ASP A 68 8.56 -0.15 5.19
CA ASP A 68 8.45 1.20 4.64
C ASP A 68 7.31 1.96 5.35
N ILE A 69 6.22 1.25 5.69
CA ILE A 69 5.14 1.78 6.52
C ILE A 69 5.66 2.15 7.92
N LYS A 70 6.48 1.29 8.55
CA LYS A 70 7.10 1.61 9.84
C LYS A 70 7.97 2.85 9.75
N ARG A 71 8.83 2.93 8.73
CA ARG A 71 9.69 4.09 8.51
C ARG A 71 8.88 5.37 8.30
N LEU A 72 7.79 5.32 7.52
CA LEU A 72 6.88 6.45 7.34
C LEU A 72 6.31 6.95 8.69
N LEU A 73 5.87 6.03 9.54
CA LEU A 73 5.28 6.36 10.84
C LEU A 73 6.30 6.82 11.89
N GLU A 74 7.57 6.47 11.70
CA GLU A 74 8.69 6.96 12.52
C GLU A 74 9.13 8.35 12.09
N GLU A 75 9.36 8.56 10.79
CA GLU A 75 9.85 9.83 10.22
C GLU A 75 8.76 10.91 10.17
N LYS A 76 7.50 10.49 10.02
CA LYS A 76 6.31 11.36 9.95
C LYS A 76 6.47 12.57 9.00
N PRO A 77 6.86 12.36 7.73
CA PRO A 77 6.97 13.46 6.78
C PRO A 77 5.61 14.12 6.52
N ASP A 78 5.60 15.38 6.11
CA ASP A 78 4.37 16.02 5.64
C ASP A 78 4.00 15.50 4.24
N ALA A 79 3.19 14.45 4.22
CA ALA A 79 2.82 13.70 3.04
C ALA A 79 1.38 13.15 3.17
N LEU A 80 0.79 12.76 2.05
CA LEU A 80 -0.43 11.97 2.02
C LEU A 80 -0.16 10.51 2.40
N GLY A 81 0.99 9.97 1.99
CA GLY A 81 1.41 8.63 2.36
C GLY A 81 2.25 7.94 1.29
N LEU A 82 2.14 6.62 1.17
CA LEU A 82 2.96 5.80 0.27
C LEU A 82 2.09 5.12 -0.78
N VAL A 83 2.64 5.00 -1.99
CA VAL A 83 2.02 4.25 -3.08
C VAL A 83 3.02 3.28 -3.70
N LEU A 84 2.54 2.08 -4.00
CA LEU A 84 3.17 1.15 -4.93
C LEU A 84 2.20 0.86 -6.08
N PRO A 85 2.29 1.61 -7.19
CA PRO A 85 1.34 1.50 -8.29
C PRO A 85 1.34 0.12 -8.95
N GLY A 86 0.15 -0.34 -9.36
CA GLY A 86 -0.02 -1.66 -9.98
C GLY A 86 0.18 -2.80 -8.98
N MET A 87 0.71 -3.93 -9.43
CA MET A 87 0.96 -5.11 -8.59
C MET A 87 2.29 -5.78 -8.99
N PRO A 88 3.44 -5.21 -8.59
CA PRO A 88 4.75 -5.75 -8.97
C PRO A 88 4.99 -7.15 -8.39
N MET A 89 5.40 -8.10 -9.22
CA MET A 89 5.79 -9.45 -8.77
C MET A 89 6.95 -9.37 -7.79
N GLY A 90 6.84 -10.09 -6.68
CA GLY A 90 7.83 -10.09 -5.59
C GLY A 90 7.60 -9.02 -4.51
N SER A 91 6.65 -8.09 -4.70
CA SER A 91 6.17 -7.25 -3.59
C SER A 91 5.37 -8.09 -2.58
N PRO A 92 5.22 -7.66 -1.31
CA PRO A 92 4.55 -8.47 -0.29
C PRO A 92 3.12 -8.85 -0.64
N GLY A 93 2.78 -10.13 -0.59
CA GLY A 93 1.51 -10.69 -1.08
C GLY A 93 1.46 -10.94 -2.59
N MET A 94 2.53 -10.60 -3.32
CA MET A 94 2.76 -10.88 -4.75
C MET A 94 4.00 -11.77 -4.97
N GLU A 95 4.42 -12.52 -3.95
CA GLU A 95 5.52 -13.47 -4.04
C GLU A 95 5.21 -14.59 -5.03
N MET A 96 6.21 -14.97 -5.82
CA MET A 96 6.08 -16.06 -6.79
C MET A 96 6.65 -17.35 -6.18
N PRO A 97 5.99 -18.52 -6.34
CA PRO A 97 6.50 -19.79 -5.81
C PRO A 97 7.89 -20.18 -6.33
N ASP A 98 8.27 -19.69 -7.51
CA ASP A 98 9.59 -19.89 -8.12
C ASP A 98 10.62 -18.83 -7.72
N GLY A 99 10.28 -17.93 -6.79
CA GLY A 99 11.15 -16.89 -6.27
C GLY A 99 11.40 -15.71 -7.22
N ARG A 100 10.72 -15.63 -8.38
CA ARG A 100 10.88 -14.50 -9.29
C ARG A 100 10.35 -13.22 -8.66
N SER A 101 11.12 -12.15 -8.79
CA SER A 101 10.73 -10.79 -8.42
C SER A 101 11.07 -9.80 -9.54
N ARG A 102 10.42 -8.64 -9.53
CA ARG A 102 10.80 -7.47 -10.33
C ARG A 102 11.18 -6.35 -9.39
N PRO A 103 12.24 -5.57 -9.70
CA PRO A 103 12.53 -4.38 -8.93
C PRO A 103 11.34 -3.44 -8.92
N PHE A 104 11.10 -2.80 -7.79
CA PHE A 104 10.01 -1.85 -7.65
C PHE A 104 10.39 -0.70 -6.72
N THR A 105 9.75 0.45 -6.94
CA THR A 105 9.97 1.64 -6.11
C THR A 105 8.66 2.00 -5.44
N VAL A 106 8.70 2.07 -4.11
CA VAL A 106 7.65 2.70 -3.31
C VAL A 106 7.86 4.21 -3.39
N GLU A 107 6.79 4.94 -3.68
CA GLU A 107 6.82 6.39 -3.82
C GLU A 107 6.11 7.06 -2.64
N LEU A 108 6.67 8.17 -2.15
CA LEU A 108 6.00 9.08 -1.23
C LEU A 108 5.12 10.03 -2.04
N VAL A 109 3.86 10.18 -1.62
CA VAL A 109 2.92 11.13 -2.20
C VAL A 109 2.86 12.37 -1.33
N LYS A 110 3.23 13.52 -1.89
CA LYS A 110 3.16 14.82 -1.22
C LYS A 110 1.72 15.32 -1.18
N ARG A 111 1.45 16.30 -0.32
CA ARG A 111 0.13 16.95 -0.17
C ARG A 111 -0.41 17.59 -1.45
N ASP A 112 0.47 17.95 -2.38
CA ASP A 112 0.12 18.52 -3.69
C ASP A 112 -0.15 17.45 -4.77
N GLY A 113 -0.09 16.16 -4.41
CA GLY A 113 -0.29 15.03 -5.32
C GLY A 113 0.92 14.64 -6.16
N THR A 114 2.05 15.36 -6.03
CA THR A 114 3.31 14.94 -6.65
C THR A 114 3.93 13.77 -5.90
N THR A 115 4.75 12.98 -6.60
CA THR A 115 5.40 11.80 -6.03
C THR A 115 6.92 11.90 -6.11
N GLU A 116 7.59 11.29 -5.13
CA GLU A 116 9.05 11.10 -5.15
C GLU A 116 9.42 9.69 -4.66
N PRO A 117 10.56 9.12 -5.09
CA PRO A 117 11.01 7.83 -4.60
C PRO A 117 11.20 7.82 -3.09
N PHE A 118 10.60 6.83 -2.41
CA PHE A 118 10.76 6.61 -0.96
C PHE A 118 11.72 5.45 -0.71
N ALA A 119 11.49 4.30 -1.35
CA ALA A 119 12.33 3.11 -1.19
C ALA A 119 12.38 2.30 -2.50
N SER A 120 13.54 1.71 -2.80
CA SER A 120 13.73 0.79 -3.92
C SER A 120 13.99 -0.61 -3.41
N HIS A 121 13.36 -1.60 -4.04
CA HIS A 121 13.44 -3.03 -3.75
C HIS A 121 13.75 -3.82 -5.01
#